data_AF-C3YZ64-F1
#
_entry.id   AF-C3YZ64-F1
#
_cell.length_a   1.000
_cell.length_b   1.000
_cell.length_c   1.000
_cell.angle_alpha   90.00
_cell.angle_beta   90.00
_cell.angle_gamma   90.00
#
_symmetry.space_group_name_H-M   'P 1'
#
loop_
_entity.id
_entity.type
_entity.pdbx_description
1 polymer ?
#
loop_
_entity_poly.entity_id
_entity_poly.type
_entity_poly.pdbx_seq_one_letter_code
_entity_poly.pdbx_strand_id
1 'polypeptide(L)'
;MADDDPGCPSPCSCSDQYGELVVSCGGQDLARIPEHIPASVTWLDLKYNNITKVTSKSFKDITQVKGINLSHNKISKISADAFKNLKHLDNLDLSQNLLKTVSYDLFNLPIDSAIKEE
;
A
#
# COMPACT_ATOMS: atom_id res chain seq x y z
N MET A 1 28.35 -2.72 9.39
CA MET A 1 27.05 -3.18 9.92
C MET A 1 26.03 -2.92 8.82
N ALA A 2 26.00 -3.83 7.85
CA ALA A 2 25.02 -3.85 6.77
C ALA A 2 24.20 -5.14 6.97
N ASP A 3 23.02 -5.22 6.34
CA ASP A 3 22.16 -6.41 6.28
C ASP A 3 21.11 -6.59 7.39
N ASP A 4 20.41 -5.51 7.74
CA ASP A 4 18.95 -5.61 7.96
C ASP A 4 18.29 -5.23 6.62
N ASP A 5 18.54 -6.05 5.59
CA ASP A 5 17.78 -6.02 4.34
C ASP A 5 16.56 -6.92 4.57
N PRO A 6 15.35 -6.36 4.77
CA PRO A 6 14.15 -7.17 4.80
C PRO A 6 13.95 -7.67 3.37
N GLY A 7 14.51 -8.85 3.10
CA GLY A 7 14.38 -9.53 1.83
C GLY A 7 12.91 -9.60 1.41
N CYS A 8 12.70 -9.57 0.09
CA CYS A 8 11.37 -9.52 -0.51
C CYS A 8 10.38 -10.50 0.15
N PRO A 9 9.17 -10.06 0.56
CA PRO A 9 8.23 -10.92 1.23
C PRO A 9 7.80 -12.06 0.31
N SER A 10 8.01 -13.32 0.71
CA SER A 10 7.42 -14.46 -0.02
C SER A 10 5.91 -14.49 0.20
N PRO A 11 5.07 -14.68 -0.84
CA PRO A 11 5.36 -15.15 -2.20
C PRO A 11 5.50 -14.04 -3.27
N CYS A 12 5.82 -12.81 -2.86
CA CYS A 12 5.98 -11.68 -3.77
C CYS A 12 7.35 -11.66 -4.46
N SER A 13 7.41 -10.96 -5.58
CA SER A 13 8.64 -10.66 -6.30
C SER A 13 8.97 -9.18 -6.18
N CYS A 14 10.22 -8.85 -5.91
CA CYS A 14 10.69 -7.47 -5.78
C CYS A 14 11.69 -7.18 -6.89
N SER A 15 11.50 -6.05 -7.55
CA SER A 15 12.34 -5.62 -8.67
C SER A 15 12.65 -4.13 -8.53
N ASP A 16 13.90 -3.75 -8.81
CA ASP A 16 14.27 -2.35 -8.98
C ASP A 16 13.99 -1.92 -10.43
N GLN A 17 13.25 -0.83 -10.59
CA GLN A 17 12.96 -0.22 -11.89
C GLN A 17 13.38 1.25 -11.86
N TYR A 18 14.57 1.54 -12.41
CA TYR A 18 15.13 2.90 -12.47
C TYR A 18 15.24 3.58 -11.08
N GLY A 19 15.59 2.81 -10.04
CA GLY A 19 15.70 3.32 -8.67
C GLY A 19 14.36 3.38 -7.91
N GLU A 20 13.28 2.84 -8.48
CA GLU A 20 12.02 2.61 -7.77
C GLU A 20 11.84 1.12 -7.46
N LEU A 21 11.62 0.79 -6.18
CA LEU A 21 11.39 -0.58 -5.76
C LEU A 21 9.92 -0.95 -6.00
N VAL A 22 9.70 -1.95 -6.85
CA VAL A 22 8.38 -2.49 -7.19
C VAL A 22 8.20 -3.85 -6.53
N VAL A 23 7.17 -4.00 -5.70
CA VAL A 23 6.82 -5.25 -5.02
C VAL A 23 5.54 -5.80 -5.66
N SER A 24 5.66 -6.95 -6.32
CA SER A 24 4.58 -7.61 -7.05
C SER A 24 4.11 -8.87 -6.33
N CYS A 25 2.90 -8.82 -5.78
CA CYS A 25 2.25 -9.87 -4.99
C CYS A 25 0.91 -10.32 -5.62
N GLY A 26 0.67 -10.00 -6.90
CA GLY A 26 -0.62 -10.25 -7.52
C GLY A 26 -0.90 -11.74 -7.78
N GLY A 27 -2.15 -12.19 -7.59
CA GLY A 27 -2.54 -13.57 -7.90
C GLY A 27 -1.96 -14.64 -6.98
N GLN A 28 -1.61 -14.28 -5.74
CA GLN A 28 -0.92 -15.15 -4.77
C GLN A 28 -1.88 -15.71 -3.70
N ASP A 29 -3.19 -15.69 -3.96
CA ASP A 29 -4.26 -16.12 -3.05
C ASP A 29 -4.22 -15.47 -1.65
N LEU A 30 -3.63 -14.27 -1.54
CA LEU A 30 -3.40 -13.61 -0.25
C LEU A 30 -4.72 -13.23 0.41
N ALA A 31 -4.96 -13.75 1.61
CA ALA A 31 -6.12 -13.38 2.43
C ALA A 31 -5.93 -12.06 3.19
N ARG A 32 -4.67 -11.61 3.32
CA ARG A 32 -4.25 -10.41 4.03
C ARG A 32 -3.05 -9.78 3.34
N ILE A 33 -2.82 -8.51 3.60
CA ILE A 33 -1.61 -7.81 3.16
C ILE A 33 -0.39 -8.45 3.86
N PRO A 34 0.68 -8.81 3.12
CA PRO A 34 1.85 -9.47 3.70
C PRO A 34 2.57 -8.56 4.69
N GLU A 35 3.15 -9.16 5.72
CA GLU A 35 4.04 -8.47 6.66
C GLU A 35 5.45 -8.41 6.06
N HIS A 36 6.30 -7.50 6.55
CA HIS A 36 7.69 -7.33 6.09
C HIS A 36 7.84 -6.87 4.63
N ILE A 37 6.96 -5.98 4.16
CA ILE A 37 7.19 -5.27 2.89
C ILE A 37 8.34 -4.28 3.10
N PRO A 38 9.34 -4.20 2.18
CA PRO A 38 10.46 -3.29 2.31
C PRO A 38 9.99 -1.83 2.46
N ALA A 39 10.52 -1.10 3.43
CA ALA A 39 10.10 0.27 3.72
C ALA A 39 10.38 1.26 2.56
N SER A 40 11.32 0.90 1.68
CA SER A 40 11.70 1.63 0.47
C SER A 40 10.82 1.33 -0.75
N VAL A 41 9.77 0.51 -0.60
CA VAL A 41 8.85 0.22 -1.71
C VAL A 41 8.21 1.49 -2.24
N THR A 42 8.28 1.66 -3.57
CA THR A 42 7.65 2.78 -4.28
C THR A 42 6.32 2.35 -4.89
N TRP A 43 6.24 1.11 -5.38
CA TRP A 43 5.03 0.56 -5.99
C TRP A 43 4.71 -0.81 -5.42
N LEU A 44 3.48 -0.97 -4.93
CA LEU A 44 2.99 -2.22 -4.34
C LEU A 44 1.79 -2.74 -5.14
N ASP A 45 1.97 -3.88 -5.81
CA ASP A 45 0.90 -4.57 -6.54
C ASP A 45 0.38 -5.78 -5.76
N LEU A 46 -0.85 -5.68 -5.25
CA LEU A 46 -1.58 -6.71 -4.52
C LEU A 46 -2.88 -7.13 -5.24
N LYS A 47 -2.99 -6.88 -6.54
CA LYS A 47 -4.19 -7.17 -7.31
C LYS A 47 -4.51 -8.67 -7.40
N TYR A 48 -5.76 -9.01 -7.73
CA TYR A 48 -6.21 -10.40 -7.91
C TYR A 48 -5.90 -11.29 -6.70
N ASN A 49 -6.13 -10.78 -5.49
CA ASN A 49 -5.97 -11.55 -4.26
C ASN A 49 -7.33 -11.69 -3.52
N ASN A 50 -7.30 -12.31 -2.34
CA ASN A 50 -8.48 -12.57 -1.51
C ASN A 50 -8.54 -11.64 -0.28
N ILE A 51 -7.93 -10.44 -0.36
CA ILE A 51 -7.82 -9.53 0.78
C ILE A 51 -9.21 -8.98 1.11
N THR A 52 -9.60 -9.06 2.39
CA THR A 52 -10.95 -8.67 2.84
C THR A 52 -11.00 -7.36 3.62
N LYS A 53 -9.86 -6.96 4.22
CA LYS A 53 -9.77 -5.80 5.11
C LYS A 53 -8.41 -5.14 4.97
N VAL A 54 -8.40 -3.82 5.09
CA VAL A 54 -7.18 -3.01 5.22
C VAL A 54 -7.19 -2.35 6.59
N THR A 55 -6.11 -2.53 7.35
CA THR A 55 -6.00 -2.08 8.74
C THR A 55 -5.03 -0.90 8.86
N SER A 56 -5.05 -0.18 9.98
CA SER A 56 -4.08 0.90 10.27
C SER A 56 -2.62 0.44 10.34
N LYS A 57 -2.38 -0.88 10.44
CA LYS A 57 -1.04 -1.47 10.44
C LYS A 57 -0.58 -1.91 9.04
N SER A 58 -1.51 -2.05 8.09
CA SER A 58 -1.25 -2.69 6.80
C SER A 58 -0.19 -1.97 5.97
N PHE A 59 -0.07 -0.65 6.10
CA PHE A 59 0.88 0.18 5.35
C PHE A 59 1.75 1.04 6.27
N LYS A 60 1.85 0.68 7.55
CA LYS A 60 2.47 1.54 8.57
C LYS A 60 3.93 1.87 8.25
N ASP A 61 4.66 0.88 7.71
CA ASP A 61 6.11 0.94 7.56
C ASP A 61 6.57 1.36 6.14
N ILE A 62 5.66 1.40 5.16
CA ILE A 62 5.95 1.70 3.75
C ILE A 62 5.68 3.16 3.38
N THR A 63 6.26 4.09 4.15
CA THR A 63 5.96 5.53 4.03
C THR A 63 6.36 6.18 2.70
N GLN A 64 7.26 5.55 1.94
CA GLN A 64 7.77 6.03 0.65
C GLN A 64 6.93 5.58 -0.57
N VAL A 65 5.87 4.80 -0.34
CA VAL A 65 5.03 4.27 -1.42
C VAL A 65 4.31 5.39 -2.15
N LYS A 66 4.40 5.36 -3.47
CA LYS A 66 3.69 6.26 -4.39
C LYS A 66 2.46 5.63 -5.01
N GLY A 67 2.49 4.31 -5.19
CA GLY A 67 1.40 3.58 -5.83
C GLY A 67 1.03 2.29 -5.11
N ILE A 68 -0.26 2.11 -4.82
CA ILE A 68 -0.81 0.86 -4.26
C ILE A 68 -1.94 0.35 -5.17
N ASN A 69 -1.80 -0.87 -5.66
CA ASN A 69 -2.85 -1.56 -6.40
C ASN A 69 -3.47 -2.68 -5.54
N LEU A 70 -4.71 -2.48 -5.14
CA LEU A 70 -5.54 -3.45 -4.42
C LEU A 70 -6.77 -3.87 -5.25
N SER A 71 -6.74 -3.63 -6.55
CA SER A 71 -7.85 -3.98 -7.44
C SER A 71 -8.15 -5.47 -7.43
N HIS A 72 -9.39 -5.83 -7.75
CA HIS A 72 -9.82 -7.24 -7.83
C HIS A 72 -9.53 -8.03 -6.55
N ASN A 73 -9.87 -7.44 -5.41
CA ASN A 73 -9.84 -8.10 -4.10
C ASN A 73 -11.26 -8.21 -3.53
N LYS A 74 -11.38 -8.64 -2.27
CA LYS A 74 -12.66 -8.80 -1.56
C LYS A 74 -12.80 -7.78 -0.42
N ILE A 75 -12.17 -6.61 -0.58
CA ILE A 75 -12.08 -5.62 0.50
C ILE A 75 -13.46 -5.06 0.77
N SER A 76 -13.93 -5.22 2.01
CA SER A 76 -15.24 -4.72 2.46
C SER A 76 -15.11 -3.66 3.54
N LYS A 77 -13.94 -3.54 4.18
CA LYS A 77 -13.67 -2.58 5.26
C LYS A 77 -12.25 -2.05 5.16
N ILE A 78 -12.10 -0.74 5.31
CA ILE A 78 -10.82 -0.05 5.42
C ILE A 78 -10.85 0.78 6.70
N SER A 79 -9.80 0.68 7.50
CA SER A 79 -9.62 1.54 8.69
C SER A 79 -9.44 2.99 8.27
N ALA A 80 -10.04 3.95 8.99
CA ALA A 80 -9.90 5.39 8.70
C ALA A 80 -8.41 5.82 8.63
N ASP A 81 -7.60 5.25 9.53
CA ASP A 81 -6.17 5.50 9.63
C ASP A 81 -5.29 4.64 8.69
N ALA A 82 -5.86 3.87 7.77
CA ALA A 82 -5.11 2.93 6.93
C ALA A 82 -4.01 3.59 6.08
N PHE A 83 -4.27 4.82 5.62
CA PHE A 83 -3.39 5.52 4.68
C PHE A 83 -2.72 6.77 5.26
N LYS A 84 -2.95 7.09 6.55
CA LYS A 84 -2.52 8.36 7.16
C LYS A 84 -1.03 8.66 7.09
N ASN A 85 -0.19 7.62 7.02
CA ASN A 85 1.27 7.74 6.98
C ASN A 85 1.83 7.80 5.56
N LEU A 86 1.00 7.60 4.52
CA LEU A 86 1.44 7.51 3.13
C LEU A 86 1.42 8.90 2.48
N LYS A 87 2.38 9.73 2.89
CA LYS A 87 2.49 11.13 2.47
C LYS A 87 2.83 11.32 0.98
N HIS A 88 3.40 10.30 0.37
CA HIS A 88 3.83 10.31 -1.03
C HIS A 88 2.90 9.51 -1.95
N LEU A 89 1.75 9.06 -1.44
CA LEU A 89 0.82 8.23 -2.21
C LEU A 89 0.10 9.07 -3.27
N ASP A 90 0.46 8.83 -4.52
CA ASP A 90 -0.13 9.49 -5.69
C ASP A 90 -1.25 8.65 -6.33
N ASN A 91 -1.14 7.31 -6.24
CA ASN A 91 -2.07 6.40 -6.90
C ASN A 91 -2.55 5.28 -5.98
N LEU A 92 -3.86 5.18 -5.79
CA LEU A 92 -4.51 4.12 -5.02
C LEU A 92 -5.64 3.50 -5.84
N ASP A 93 -5.46 2.25 -6.27
CA ASP A 93 -6.50 1.50 -6.96
C ASP A 93 -7.21 0.54 -6.00
N LEU A 94 -8.48 0.84 -5.71
CA LEU A 94 -9.39 0.00 -4.94
C LEU A 94 -10.55 -0.55 -5.80
N SER A 95 -10.45 -0.47 -7.13
CA SER A 95 -11.48 -0.93 -8.06
C SER A 95 -11.79 -2.41 -7.89
N GLN A 96 -13.00 -2.83 -8.27
CA GLN A 96 -13.39 -4.24 -8.23
C GLN A 96 -13.22 -4.89 -6.84
N ASN A 97 -13.61 -4.15 -5.79
CA ASN A 97 -13.70 -4.61 -4.41
C ASN A 97 -15.17 -4.64 -3.92
N LEU A 98 -15.39 -4.99 -2.66
CA LEU A 98 -16.70 -5.09 -2.01
C LEU A 98 -17.02 -3.90 -1.10
N LEU A 99 -16.38 -2.75 -1.35
CA LEU A 99 -16.57 -1.53 -0.59
C LEU A 99 -17.96 -0.97 -0.86
N LYS A 100 -18.79 -0.90 0.19
CA LYS A 100 -20.11 -0.24 0.13
C LYS A 100 -20.04 1.22 0.55
N THR A 101 -19.13 1.52 1.45
CA THR A 101 -18.89 2.85 2.01
C THR A 101 -17.41 3.03 2.25
N VAL A 102 -16.95 4.27 2.15
CA VAL A 102 -15.61 4.72 2.54
C VAL A 102 -15.78 5.86 3.53
N SER A 103 -14.96 5.90 4.59
CA SER A 103 -15.00 7.00 5.56
C SER A 103 -14.50 8.29 4.90
N TYR A 104 -15.07 9.44 5.27
CA TYR A 104 -14.56 10.73 4.79
C TYR A 104 -13.10 10.95 5.21
N ASP A 105 -12.75 10.53 6.43
CA ASP A 105 -11.40 10.64 6.99
C ASP A 105 -10.36 9.77 6.26
N LEU A 106 -10.82 8.81 5.43
CA LEU A 106 -9.94 7.86 4.75
C LEU A 106 -8.98 8.55 3.76
N PHE A 107 -9.43 9.66 3.16
CA PHE A 107 -8.66 10.45 2.20
C PHE A 107 -8.20 11.79 2.80
N ASN A 108 -8.30 11.95 4.12
CA ASN A 108 -7.69 13.08 4.82
C ASN A 108 -6.18 12.84 4.97
N LEU A 109 -5.52 12.66 3.82
CA LEU A 109 -4.07 12.65 3.73
C LEU A 109 -3.59 14.06 4.10
N PRO A 110 -2.46 14.20 4.82
CA PRO A 110 -1.88 15.51 5.05
C PRO A 110 -1.60 16.11 3.67
N ILE A 111 -2.41 17.10 3.28
CA ILE A 111 -2.09 17.96 2.15
C ILE A 111 -0.75 18.57 2.54
N ASP A 112 0.30 18.16 1.83
CA ASP A 112 1.64 18.67 2.09
C ASP A 112 1.52 20.19 2.12
N SER A 113 2.02 20.77 3.22
CA SER A 113 1.91 22.18 3.59
C SER A 113 2.76 23.08 2.67
N ALA A 114 2.91 22.71 1.41
CA ALA A 114 3.64 23.43 0.38
C ALA A 114 2.81 24.54 -0.30
N ILE A 115 1.79 25.08 0.38
CA ILE A 115 1.43 26.47 0.16
C ILE A 115 2.29 27.30 1.11
N LYS A 116 3.55 27.51 0.73
CA LYS A 116 4.21 28.77 1.13
C LYS A 116 3.48 29.85 0.34
N GLU A 117 2.58 30.55 0.99
CA GLU A 117 2.24 31.91 0.55
C GLU A 117 3.53 32.73 0.65
N GLU A 118 4.10 33.08 -0.50
CA GLU A 118 4.87 34.31 -0.69
C GLU A 118 4.04 35.27 -1.54
#